data_AF-A1C8J2-F1
#
_entry.id   AF-A1C8J2-F1
#
_cell.length_a   1.000
_cell.length_b   1.000
_cell.length_c   1.000
_cell.angle_alpha   90.00
_cell.angle_beta   90.00
_cell.angle_gamma   90.00
#
_symmetry.space_group_name_H-M   'P 1'
#
loop_
_entity.id
_entity.type
_entity.pdbx_description
1 polymer ?
#
loop_
_entity_poly.entity_id
_entity_poly.type
_entity_poly.pdbx_seq_one_letter_code
_entity_poly.pdbx_strand_id
1 'polypeptide(L)'
;MNFENTCTTTNIQYTGAHVTIFARRRGPLEDAKKEIISNCTDASRQDINAVAVDMADAAAVADAFRSQPRIADFLYCSAGGNHAENGFIADLQASQLDSCMKNNYYSTAYAAKAMLDIWVQADKQEFADDVTRRISEPRRRKMVFVNSAAAFLGIPGSGAYTPAKAAVRALADTLRFEVLRHNSPRTTYSIHIAFPADFISPGFVLEQDTKPNLTKRIQGTDVATFAQLEAKFPSSEKVARGIIARVEKGDFIICEDSLAASFLFTNMVGLSPKRGLGIVDSLMGVVVGWLVVPILRRRWERMCRQDGSM
;
A
#
# COMPACT_ATOMS: atom_id res chain seq x y z
N MET A 1 1.42 -8.68 3.65
CA MET A 1 1.99 -7.56 4.44
C MET A 1 3.49 -7.77 4.50
N ASN A 2 4.29 -6.85 3.97
CA ASN A 2 5.74 -6.87 4.17
C ASN A 2 6.06 -6.04 5.41
N PHE A 3 6.09 -6.69 6.57
CA PHE A 3 6.68 -6.17 7.79
C PHE A 3 8.12 -6.67 7.86
N GLU A 4 9.04 -5.89 7.33
CA GLU A 4 10.46 -6.17 7.48
C GLU A 4 10.90 -5.75 8.89
N ASN A 5 11.19 -6.73 9.77
CA ASN A 5 11.81 -6.62 11.10
C ASN A 5 11.01 -5.90 12.21
N THR A 6 10.27 -6.62 13.06
CA THR A 6 9.64 -6.11 14.31
C THR A 6 8.46 -5.14 14.11
N CYS A 7 7.35 -5.64 13.56
CA CYS A 7 6.05 -5.09 13.91
C CYS A 7 5.23 -6.21 14.52
N THR A 8 5.09 -6.15 15.83
CA THR A 8 4.17 -6.94 16.61
C THR A 8 2.74 -6.71 16.08
N THR A 9 2.28 -7.56 15.15
CA THR A 9 0.90 -7.98 14.92
C THR A 9 0.24 -8.66 16.14
N THR A 10 0.59 -8.25 17.37
CA THR A 10 0.13 -8.86 18.64
C THR A 10 -1.38 -8.79 18.88
N ASN A 11 -2.16 -8.16 18.01
CA ASN A 11 -3.61 -8.07 18.19
C ASN A 11 -4.42 -8.19 16.88
N ILE A 12 -3.82 -8.43 15.71
CA ILE A 12 -4.62 -8.68 14.49
C ILE A 12 -5.11 -10.13 14.58
N GLN A 13 -6.38 -10.31 14.98
CA GLN A 13 -7.01 -11.62 15.00
C GLN A 13 -7.23 -12.07 13.54
N TYR A 14 -6.51 -13.11 13.14
CA TYR A 14 -6.75 -13.78 11.87
C TYR A 14 -7.96 -14.69 12.06
N THR A 15 -9.17 -14.14 11.92
CA THR A 15 -10.44 -14.83 12.15
C THR A 15 -10.67 -15.93 11.11
N GLY A 16 -10.10 -17.11 11.33
CA GLY A 16 -10.30 -18.31 10.50
C GLY A 16 -9.72 -18.24 9.09
N ALA A 17 -8.98 -17.19 8.73
CA ALA A 17 -8.39 -17.05 7.39
C ALA A 17 -7.15 -17.93 7.21
N HIS A 18 -7.00 -18.52 6.03
CA HIS A 18 -5.73 -19.05 5.55
C HIS A 18 -4.88 -17.89 5.05
N VAL A 19 -3.60 -17.86 5.40
CA VAL A 19 -2.71 -16.73 5.10
C VAL A 19 -1.45 -17.24 4.44
N THR A 20 -1.08 -16.62 3.31
CA THR A 20 0.26 -16.77 2.74
C THR A 20 0.91 -15.40 2.69
N ILE A 21 2.13 -15.31 3.24
CA ILE A 21 2.96 -14.12 3.17
C ILE A 21 4.13 -14.33 2.20
N PHE A 22 4.43 -13.31 1.40
CA PHE A 22 5.48 -13.31 0.39
C PHE A 22 6.46 -12.17 0.67
N ALA A 23 7.74 -12.48 0.79
CA ALA A 23 8.78 -11.47 0.95
C ALA A 23 10.13 -11.98 0.42
N ARG A 24 11.09 -11.09 0.16
CA ARG A 24 12.44 -11.48 -0.29
C ARG A 24 13.27 -12.16 0.80
N ARG A 25 13.20 -11.63 2.02
CA ARG A 25 14.10 -12.01 3.12
C ARG A 25 13.47 -13.13 3.95
N ARG A 26 14.12 -14.29 3.98
CA ARG A 26 13.65 -15.48 4.73
C ARG A 26 13.52 -15.24 6.23
N GLY A 27 14.50 -14.60 6.87
CA GLY A 27 14.49 -14.39 8.34
C GLY A 27 13.25 -13.64 8.84
N PRO A 28 13.03 -12.37 8.42
CA PRO A 28 11.87 -11.59 8.83
C PRO A 28 10.54 -12.25 8.45
N LEU A 29 10.53 -12.98 7.33
CA LEU A 29 9.37 -13.70 6.83
C LEU A 29 8.99 -14.88 7.74
N GLU A 30 9.95 -15.65 8.24
CA GLU A 30 9.70 -16.73 9.21
C GLU A 30 9.28 -16.19 10.57
N ASP A 31 9.83 -15.05 11.01
CA ASP A 31 9.40 -14.42 12.26
C ASP A 31 7.96 -13.91 12.18
N ALA A 32 7.59 -13.28 11.05
CA ALA A 32 6.21 -12.90 10.78
C ALA A 32 5.28 -14.12 10.74
N LYS A 33 5.72 -15.25 10.17
CA LYS A 33 4.94 -16.50 10.17
C LYS A 33 4.66 -17.00 11.59
N LYS A 34 5.68 -17.06 12.45
CA LYS A 34 5.52 -17.47 13.85
C LYS A 34 4.52 -16.58 14.58
N GLU A 35 4.60 -15.28 14.30
CA GLU A 35 3.74 -14.30 14.93
C GLU A 35 2.27 -14.41 14.45
N ILE A 36 2.04 -14.66 13.16
CA ILE A 36 0.70 -14.94 12.65
C ILE A 36 0.13 -16.20 13.32
N ILE A 37 0.94 -17.26 13.43
CA ILE A 37 0.53 -18.51 14.10
C ILE A 37 0.15 -18.26 15.56
N SER A 38 0.91 -17.46 16.30
CA SER A 38 0.59 -17.16 17.71
C SER A 38 -0.69 -16.33 17.89
N ASN A 39 -1.17 -15.66 16.83
CA ASN A 39 -2.38 -14.83 16.84
C ASN A 39 -3.56 -15.48 16.07
N CYS A 40 -3.43 -16.74 15.64
CA CYS A 40 -4.52 -17.49 15.01
C CYS A 40 -5.59 -17.87 16.05
N THR A 41 -6.86 -17.85 15.63
CA THR A 41 -7.97 -18.30 16.48
C THR A 41 -7.96 -19.82 16.64
N ASP A 42 -7.61 -20.54 15.58
CA ASP A 42 -7.43 -22.00 15.59
C ASP A 42 -6.31 -22.38 14.62
N ALA A 43 -5.09 -22.46 15.14
CA ALA A 43 -3.90 -22.83 14.36
C ALA A 43 -3.98 -24.23 13.73
N SER A 44 -4.88 -25.11 14.21
CA SER A 44 -5.05 -26.45 13.63
C SER A 44 -5.90 -26.46 12.35
N ARG A 45 -6.65 -25.38 12.10
CA ARG A 45 -7.55 -25.24 10.95
C ARG A 45 -7.12 -24.16 9.95
N GLN A 46 -6.13 -23.34 10.31
CA GLN A 46 -5.63 -22.25 9.48
C GLN A 46 -4.30 -22.62 8.81
N ASP A 47 -4.25 -22.51 7.49
CA ASP A 47 -3.00 -22.74 6.72
C ASP A 47 -2.21 -21.43 6.70
N ILE A 48 -1.08 -21.39 7.42
CA ILE A 48 -0.18 -20.23 7.45
C ILE A 48 1.12 -20.56 6.72
N ASN A 49 1.30 -19.98 5.55
CA ASN A 49 2.45 -20.22 4.67
C ASN A 49 3.31 -18.97 4.54
N ALA A 50 4.60 -19.21 4.30
CA ALA A 50 5.56 -18.15 4.07
C ALA A 50 6.45 -18.55 2.89
N VAL A 51 6.50 -17.69 1.88
CA VAL A 51 7.16 -17.98 0.60
C VAL A 51 8.16 -16.89 0.29
N ALA A 52 9.44 -17.28 0.24
CA ALA A 52 10.50 -16.37 -0.11
C ALA A 52 10.55 -16.16 -1.62
N VAL A 53 10.24 -14.95 -2.08
CA VAL A 53 10.19 -14.61 -3.51
C VAL A 53 10.56 -13.14 -3.71
N ASP A 54 11.27 -12.85 -4.80
CA ASP A 54 11.43 -11.47 -5.26
C ASP A 54 10.17 -11.03 -5.99
N MET A 55 9.43 -10.12 -5.35
CA MET A 55 8.22 -9.57 -5.95
C MET A 55 8.50 -8.76 -7.22
N ALA A 56 9.74 -8.30 -7.43
CA ALA A 56 10.16 -7.62 -8.64
C ALA A 56 10.52 -8.57 -9.81
N ASP A 57 10.39 -9.89 -9.63
CA ASP A 57 10.52 -10.90 -10.69
C ASP A 57 9.14 -11.41 -11.10
N ALA A 58 8.69 -11.02 -12.29
CA ALA A 58 7.37 -11.38 -12.81
C ALA A 58 7.15 -12.89 -12.94
N ALA A 59 8.17 -13.65 -13.34
CA ALA A 59 8.05 -15.09 -13.52
C ALA A 59 7.98 -15.79 -12.16
N ALA A 60 8.89 -15.43 -11.25
CA ALA A 60 8.91 -15.98 -9.90
C ALA A 60 7.62 -15.68 -9.12
N VAL A 61 7.06 -14.48 -9.26
CA VAL A 61 5.76 -14.13 -8.65
C VAL A 61 4.63 -14.98 -9.23
N ALA A 62 4.58 -15.13 -10.55
CA ALA A 62 3.52 -15.92 -11.18
C ALA A 62 3.56 -17.39 -10.74
N ASP A 63 4.75 -17.98 -10.66
CA ASP A 63 4.93 -19.36 -10.21
C ASP A 63 4.66 -19.53 -8.72
N ALA A 64 5.14 -18.59 -7.89
CA ALA A 64 4.84 -18.57 -6.46
C ALA A 64 3.33 -18.47 -6.20
N PHE A 65 2.59 -17.66 -6.96
CA PHE A 65 1.15 -17.51 -6.76
C PHE A 65 0.37 -18.76 -7.21
N ARG A 66 0.75 -19.37 -8.34
CA ARG A 66 0.09 -20.60 -8.85
C ARG A 66 0.37 -21.84 -8.00
N SER A 67 1.52 -21.90 -7.36
CA SER A 67 1.92 -23.02 -6.48
C SER A 67 1.25 -22.99 -5.10
N GLN A 68 0.44 -21.96 -4.80
CA GLN A 68 -0.26 -21.91 -3.54
C GLN A 68 -1.34 -23.01 -3.44
N PRO A 69 -1.50 -23.63 -2.26
CA PRO A 69 -2.44 -24.74 -2.08
C PRO A 69 -3.91 -24.32 -2.24
N ARG A 70 -4.18 -23.01 -2.18
CA ARG A 70 -5.51 -22.41 -2.28
C ARG A 70 -5.45 -21.13 -3.10
N ILE A 71 -6.51 -20.87 -3.84
CA ILE A 71 -6.72 -19.57 -4.49
C ILE A 71 -7.19 -18.59 -3.41
N ALA A 72 -6.38 -17.57 -3.13
CA ALA A 72 -6.72 -16.55 -2.14
C ALA A 72 -7.93 -15.73 -2.59
N ASP A 73 -8.81 -15.32 -1.67
CA ASP A 73 -9.89 -14.38 -1.98
C ASP A 73 -9.45 -12.92 -1.90
N PHE A 74 -8.40 -12.65 -1.12
CA PHE A 74 -7.88 -11.30 -0.90
C PHE A 74 -6.39 -11.23 -1.18
N LEU A 75 -5.96 -10.18 -1.89
CA LEU A 75 -4.56 -9.86 -2.12
C LEU A 75 -4.23 -8.49 -1.53
N TYR A 76 -3.24 -8.44 -0.63
CA TYR A 76 -2.69 -7.20 -0.09
C TYR A 76 -1.30 -6.94 -0.65
N CYS A 77 -1.19 -5.99 -1.59
CA CYS A 77 0.07 -5.52 -2.14
C CYS A 77 0.67 -4.46 -1.20
N SER A 78 1.63 -4.87 -0.37
CA SER A 78 2.23 -4.03 0.68
C SER A 78 3.75 -3.95 0.61
N ALA A 79 4.37 -4.71 -0.32
CA ALA A 79 5.80 -4.64 -0.55
C ALA A 79 6.20 -3.25 -1.08
N GLY A 80 7.25 -2.66 -0.51
CA GLY A 80 7.78 -1.38 -0.95
C GLY A 80 8.49 -0.62 0.16
N GLY A 81 9.06 0.51 -0.22
CA GLY A 81 9.90 1.35 0.62
C GLY A 81 10.91 2.12 -0.23
N ASN A 82 11.65 3.02 0.40
CA ASN A 82 12.61 3.93 -0.23
C ASN A 82 13.87 4.17 0.62
N HIS A 83 14.10 3.39 1.67
CA HIS A 83 15.22 3.64 2.58
C HIS A 83 16.57 3.66 1.85
N ALA A 84 16.72 2.93 0.73
CA ALA A 84 17.94 2.90 -0.08
C ALA A 84 17.91 3.89 -1.27
N GLU A 85 16.79 4.57 -1.51
CA GLU A 85 16.54 5.40 -2.71
C GLU A 85 16.05 6.82 -2.37
N ASN A 86 16.30 7.27 -1.14
CA ASN A 86 16.11 8.67 -0.74
C ASN A 86 17.26 9.54 -1.22
N GLY A 87 16.92 10.73 -1.72
CA GLY A 87 17.88 11.66 -2.29
C GLY A 87 17.23 12.58 -3.33
N PHE A 88 17.91 13.68 -3.63
CA PHE A 88 17.54 14.49 -4.78
C PHE A 88 17.92 13.74 -6.07
N ILE A 89 17.16 13.93 -7.14
CA ILE A 89 17.40 13.23 -8.41
C ILE A 89 18.85 13.40 -8.90
N ALA A 90 19.46 14.57 -8.68
CA ALA A 90 20.84 14.84 -9.07
C ALA A 90 21.88 14.00 -8.31
N ASP A 91 21.56 13.54 -7.10
CA ASP A 91 22.49 12.81 -6.22
C ASP A 91 22.30 11.29 -6.30
N LEU A 92 21.16 10.85 -6.85
CA LEU A 92 20.83 9.45 -7.00
C LEU A 92 21.55 8.83 -8.20
N GLN A 93 22.03 7.61 -8.02
CA GLN A 93 22.46 6.77 -9.13
C GLN A 93 21.24 6.33 -9.94
N ALA A 94 21.39 6.21 -11.26
CA ALA A 94 20.31 5.75 -12.14
C ALA A 94 19.74 4.38 -11.69
N SER A 95 20.59 3.48 -11.20
CA SER A 95 20.18 2.18 -10.66
C SER A 95 19.27 2.27 -9.43
N GLN A 96 19.33 3.36 -8.65
CA GLN A 96 18.40 3.60 -7.54
C GLN A 96 17.02 3.98 -8.05
N LEU A 97 16.91 4.66 -9.20
CA LEU A 97 15.61 4.92 -9.84
C LEU A 97 14.95 3.59 -10.26
N ASP A 98 15.73 2.70 -10.89
CA ASP A 98 15.28 1.37 -11.29
C ASP A 98 14.87 0.50 -10.10
N SER A 99 15.72 0.48 -9.05
CA SER A 99 15.44 -0.26 -7.80
C SER A 99 14.14 0.22 -7.17
N CYS A 100 13.95 1.54 -7.07
CA CYS A 100 12.75 2.10 -6.44
C CYS A 100 11.48 1.73 -7.21
N MET A 101 11.52 1.82 -8.55
CA MET A 101 10.40 1.43 -9.41
C MET A 101 10.09 -0.06 -9.30
N LYS A 102 11.12 -0.92 -9.28
CA LYS A 102 10.99 -2.37 -9.09
C LYS A 102 10.37 -2.73 -7.75
N ASN A 103 10.88 -2.14 -6.67
CA ASN A 103 10.47 -2.45 -5.30
C ASN A 103 9.05 -1.98 -4.98
N ASN A 104 8.55 -0.93 -5.65
CA ASN A 104 7.25 -0.32 -5.33
C ASN A 104 6.18 -0.56 -6.40
N TYR A 105 6.47 -0.29 -7.67
CA TYR A 105 5.48 -0.40 -8.75
C TYR A 105 5.45 -1.81 -9.34
N TYR A 106 6.58 -2.32 -9.85
CA TYR A 106 6.57 -3.63 -10.51
C TYR A 106 6.22 -4.76 -9.56
N SER A 107 6.72 -4.72 -8.31
CA SER A 107 6.33 -5.66 -7.25
C SER A 107 4.82 -5.75 -7.06
N THR A 108 4.14 -4.61 -7.11
CA THR A 108 2.70 -4.48 -7.00
C THR A 108 1.99 -4.93 -8.28
N ALA A 109 2.47 -4.48 -9.44
CA ALA A 109 1.86 -4.77 -10.73
C ALA A 109 1.93 -6.27 -11.07
N TYR A 110 3.05 -6.94 -10.79
CA TYR A 110 3.22 -8.37 -11.03
C TYR A 110 2.34 -9.21 -10.12
N ALA A 111 2.23 -8.85 -8.84
CA ALA A 111 1.31 -9.50 -7.91
C ALA A 111 -0.15 -9.35 -8.35
N ALA A 112 -0.55 -8.13 -8.72
CA ALA A 112 -1.89 -7.84 -9.21
C ALA A 112 -2.22 -8.64 -10.47
N LYS A 113 -1.33 -8.61 -11.47
CA LYS A 113 -1.48 -9.36 -12.72
C LYS A 113 -1.59 -10.85 -12.47
N ALA A 114 -0.65 -11.43 -11.71
CA ALA A 114 -0.62 -12.87 -11.45
C ALA A 114 -1.89 -13.36 -10.75
N MET A 115 -2.38 -12.61 -9.74
CA MET A 115 -3.61 -12.97 -9.04
C MET A 115 -4.85 -12.78 -9.91
N LEU A 116 -4.94 -11.71 -10.71
CA LEU A 116 -6.05 -11.51 -11.63
C LEU A 116 -6.14 -12.63 -12.67
N ASP A 117 -5.01 -13.08 -13.22
CA ASP A 117 -4.98 -14.23 -14.12
C ASP A 117 -5.57 -15.48 -13.45
N ILE A 118 -5.18 -15.77 -12.20
CA ILE A 118 -5.67 -16.92 -11.44
C ILE A 118 -7.17 -16.79 -11.15
N TRP A 119 -7.63 -15.63 -10.66
CA TRP A 119 -9.04 -15.41 -10.34
C TRP A 119 -9.94 -15.52 -11.57
N VAL A 120 -9.57 -14.86 -12.67
CA VAL A 120 -10.38 -14.85 -13.89
C VAL A 120 -10.45 -16.25 -14.51
N GLN A 121 -9.36 -17.02 -14.48
CA GLN A 121 -9.37 -18.41 -14.96
C GLN A 121 -10.23 -19.32 -14.08
N ALA A 122 -10.04 -19.26 -12.76
CA ALA A 122 -10.76 -20.12 -11.82
C ALA A 122 -12.27 -19.83 -11.82
N ASP A 123 -12.65 -18.55 -11.81
CA ASP A 123 -14.07 -18.20 -11.79
C ASP A 123 -14.74 -18.61 -13.11
N LYS A 124 -14.08 -18.46 -14.27
CA LYS A 124 -14.61 -18.94 -15.56
C LYS A 124 -14.86 -20.45 -15.60
N GLN A 125 -13.96 -21.25 -15.01
CA GLN A 125 -14.12 -22.70 -14.94
C GLN A 125 -15.31 -23.09 -14.06
N GLU A 126 -15.43 -22.49 -12.87
CA GLU A 126 -16.54 -22.76 -11.95
C GLU A 126 -17.91 -22.36 -12.53
N PHE A 127 -17.96 -21.34 -13.39
CA PHE A 127 -19.16 -21.00 -14.15
C PHE A 127 -19.60 -22.10 -15.12
N ALA A 128 -18.64 -22.81 -15.72
CA ALA A 128 -18.93 -23.89 -16.66
C ALA A 128 -19.41 -25.17 -15.95
N ASP A 129 -18.85 -25.46 -14.77
CA ASP A 129 -19.01 -26.79 -14.14
C ASP A 129 -20.28 -26.94 -13.28
N ASP A 130 -20.86 -25.86 -12.74
CA ASP A 130 -21.99 -25.98 -11.79
C ASP A 130 -23.05 -24.90 -12.01
N VAL A 131 -23.85 -24.97 -13.08
CA VAL A 131 -24.91 -23.99 -13.41
C VAL A 131 -26.06 -24.01 -12.37
N THR A 132 -26.21 -25.09 -11.61
CA THR A 132 -27.40 -25.37 -10.78
C THR A 132 -27.30 -24.94 -9.32
N ARG A 133 -26.11 -24.67 -8.79
CA ARG A 133 -25.95 -24.30 -7.38
C ARG A 133 -26.53 -22.92 -7.08
N ARG A 134 -27.53 -22.91 -6.19
CA ARG A 134 -28.02 -21.67 -5.55
C ARG A 134 -26.91 -21.13 -4.66
N ILE A 135 -26.44 -19.93 -4.96
CA ILE A 135 -25.44 -19.22 -4.16
C ILE A 135 -26.16 -18.12 -3.37
N SER A 136 -25.99 -18.13 -2.06
CA SER A 136 -26.59 -17.14 -1.14
C SER A 136 -25.88 -15.79 -1.19
N GLU A 137 -24.55 -15.79 -1.38
CA GLU A 137 -23.73 -14.60 -1.54
C GLU A 137 -22.61 -14.83 -2.56
N PRO A 138 -22.32 -13.85 -3.44
CA PRO A 138 -21.22 -13.96 -4.37
C PRO A 138 -19.87 -14.01 -3.62
N ARG A 139 -18.95 -14.82 -4.13
CA ARG A 139 -17.54 -14.80 -3.74
C ARG A 139 -16.98 -13.38 -3.93
N ARG A 140 -16.16 -12.94 -2.99
CA ARG A 140 -15.58 -11.59 -3.01
C ARG A 140 -14.09 -11.71 -3.30
N ARG A 141 -13.64 -11.17 -4.42
CA ARG A 141 -12.23 -11.03 -4.78
C ARG A 141 -11.81 -9.60 -4.48
N LYS A 142 -10.97 -9.38 -3.45
CA LYS A 142 -10.52 -8.03 -3.08
C LYS A 142 -9.03 -7.86 -3.30
N MET A 143 -8.65 -6.84 -4.04
CA MET A 143 -7.26 -6.44 -4.19
C MET A 143 -7.03 -5.10 -3.50
N VAL A 144 -6.06 -5.08 -2.58
CA VAL A 144 -5.74 -3.94 -1.73
C VAL A 144 -4.32 -3.49 -1.99
N PHE A 145 -4.14 -2.25 -2.39
CA PHE A 145 -2.85 -1.61 -2.58
C PHE A 145 -2.51 -0.76 -1.36
N VAL A 146 -1.45 -1.10 -0.63
CA VAL A 146 -0.90 -0.25 0.43
C VAL A 146 0.15 0.67 -0.21
N ASN A 147 -0.32 1.86 -0.62
CA ASN A 147 0.48 2.84 -1.33
C ASN A 147 1.11 3.85 -0.35
N SER A 148 1.08 5.15 -0.64
CA SER A 148 1.57 6.20 0.25
C SER A 148 0.95 7.53 -0.09
N ALA A 149 0.77 8.41 0.91
CA ALA A 149 0.40 9.80 0.70
C ALA A 149 1.37 10.54 -0.26
N ALA A 150 2.62 10.06 -0.40
CA ALA A 150 3.59 10.55 -1.39
C ALA A 150 3.09 10.44 -2.85
N ALA A 151 2.06 9.64 -3.13
CA ALA A 151 1.43 9.57 -4.45
C ALA A 151 0.62 10.83 -4.82
N PHE A 152 0.31 11.71 -3.85
CA PHE A 152 -0.47 12.91 -4.08
C PHE A 152 0.38 14.17 -4.33
N LEU A 153 1.68 14.12 -4.06
CA LEU A 153 2.54 15.31 -4.12
C LEU A 153 4.01 14.97 -4.36
N GLY A 154 4.71 15.88 -5.04
CA GLY A 154 6.17 15.84 -5.19
C GLY A 154 6.87 16.32 -3.93
N ILE A 155 7.65 15.45 -3.29
CA ILE A 155 8.46 15.79 -2.12
C ILE A 155 9.94 15.83 -2.55
N PRO A 156 10.64 16.98 -2.39
CA PRO A 156 12.08 17.06 -2.60
C PRO A 156 12.81 16.01 -1.77
N GLY A 157 13.75 15.28 -2.37
CA GLY A 157 14.47 14.18 -1.73
C GLY A 157 13.77 12.82 -1.81
N SER A 158 12.60 12.74 -2.44
CA SER A 158 11.87 11.48 -2.70
C SER A 158 11.61 11.27 -4.20
N GLY A 159 12.52 11.76 -5.04
CA GLY A 159 12.34 11.80 -6.49
C GLY A 159 12.20 10.42 -7.16
N ALA A 160 12.81 9.38 -6.59
CA ALA A 160 12.62 8.00 -7.07
C ALA A 160 11.29 7.39 -6.59
N TYR A 161 10.87 7.75 -5.36
CA TYR A 161 9.75 7.10 -4.67
C TYR A 161 8.38 7.66 -5.06
N THR A 162 8.23 8.99 -5.12
CA THR A 162 6.95 9.62 -5.48
C THR A 162 6.43 9.14 -6.85
N PRO A 163 7.25 9.08 -7.93
CA PRO A 163 6.77 8.58 -9.22
C PRO A 163 6.30 7.12 -9.16
N ALA A 164 7.02 6.25 -8.46
CA ALA A 164 6.61 4.85 -8.31
C ALA A 164 5.27 4.72 -7.56
N LYS A 165 5.05 5.51 -6.51
CA LYS A 165 3.78 5.53 -5.76
C LYS A 165 2.63 6.18 -6.56
N ALA A 166 2.92 7.17 -7.40
CA ALA A 166 1.95 7.72 -8.34
C ALA A 166 1.55 6.69 -9.42
N ALA A 167 2.50 5.88 -9.92
CA ALA A 167 2.23 4.80 -10.87
C ALA A 167 1.34 3.71 -10.26
N VAL A 168 1.57 3.31 -9.00
CA VAL A 168 0.69 2.37 -8.28
C VAL A 168 -0.73 2.93 -8.14
N ARG A 169 -0.87 4.23 -7.88
CA ARG A 169 -2.19 4.87 -7.86
C ARG A 169 -2.88 4.75 -9.22
N ALA A 170 -2.20 5.12 -10.30
CA ALA A 170 -2.76 5.03 -11.65
C ALA A 170 -3.19 3.60 -12.01
N LEU A 171 -2.40 2.59 -11.60
CA LEU A 171 -2.76 1.19 -11.72
C LEU A 171 -4.05 0.86 -10.96
N ALA A 172 -4.19 1.28 -9.71
CA ALA A 172 -5.40 1.02 -8.92
C ALA A 172 -6.64 1.70 -9.48
N ASP A 173 -6.53 2.96 -9.92
CA ASP A 173 -7.60 3.70 -10.60
C ASP A 173 -8.05 2.98 -11.89
N THR A 174 -7.09 2.43 -12.65
CA THR A 174 -7.36 1.66 -13.87
C THR A 174 -8.05 0.32 -13.56
N LEU A 175 -7.45 -0.47 -12.66
CA LEU A 175 -7.96 -1.80 -12.31
C LEU A 175 -9.37 -1.74 -11.72
N ARG A 176 -9.73 -0.65 -11.02
CA ARG A 176 -11.09 -0.47 -10.48
C ARG A 176 -12.16 -0.57 -11.56
N PHE A 177 -11.86 -0.16 -12.80
CA PHE A 177 -12.77 -0.31 -13.93
C PHE A 177 -12.59 -1.65 -14.63
N GLU A 178 -11.34 -2.08 -14.86
CA GLU A 178 -11.07 -3.31 -15.61
C GLU A 178 -11.68 -4.54 -14.94
N VAL A 179 -11.58 -4.64 -13.61
CA VAL A 179 -12.10 -5.82 -12.89
C VAL A 179 -13.62 -5.95 -12.96
N LEU A 180 -14.36 -4.87 -13.23
CA LEU A 180 -15.82 -4.92 -13.39
C LEU A 180 -16.25 -5.81 -14.56
N ARG A 181 -15.38 -5.98 -15.57
CA ARG A 181 -15.62 -6.87 -16.71
C ARG A 181 -15.70 -8.35 -16.30
N HIS A 182 -15.22 -8.68 -15.10
CA HIS A 182 -15.19 -10.04 -14.56
C HIS A 182 -16.24 -10.26 -13.47
N ASN A 183 -17.02 -9.23 -13.11
CA ASN A 183 -18.14 -9.38 -12.21
C ASN A 183 -19.23 -10.27 -12.81
N SER A 184 -19.87 -11.01 -11.94
CA SER A 184 -20.91 -11.98 -12.28
C SER A 184 -21.83 -12.19 -11.08
N PRO A 185 -22.97 -12.90 -11.24
CA PRO A 185 -23.83 -13.22 -10.10
C PRO A 185 -23.14 -14.05 -9.00
N ARG A 186 -22.01 -14.70 -9.29
CA ARG A 186 -21.27 -15.55 -8.34
C ARG A 186 -20.00 -14.93 -7.80
N THR A 187 -19.43 -13.95 -8.50
CA THR A 187 -18.19 -13.32 -8.06
C THR A 187 -18.25 -11.81 -8.24
N THR A 188 -17.84 -11.10 -7.20
CA THR A 188 -17.62 -9.66 -7.20
C THR A 188 -16.14 -9.36 -6.99
N TYR A 189 -15.61 -8.47 -7.82
CA TYR A 189 -14.24 -7.97 -7.74
C TYR A 189 -14.25 -6.53 -7.22
N SER A 190 -13.35 -6.23 -6.29
CA SER A 190 -13.15 -4.86 -5.82
C SER A 190 -11.67 -4.53 -5.66
N ILE A 191 -11.34 -3.29 -6.03
CA ILE A 191 -10.03 -2.69 -5.79
C ILE A 191 -10.15 -1.72 -4.62
N HIS A 192 -9.10 -1.66 -3.80
CA HIS A 192 -8.93 -0.73 -2.70
C HIS A 192 -7.51 -0.20 -2.73
N ILE A 193 -7.31 1.06 -2.37
CA ILE A 193 -5.99 1.66 -2.28
C ILE A 193 -5.89 2.58 -1.07
N ALA A 194 -4.90 2.29 -0.23
CA ALA A 194 -4.57 3.08 0.94
C ALA A 194 -3.39 4.03 0.68
N PHE A 195 -3.46 5.23 1.24
CA PHE A 195 -2.45 6.27 1.13
C PHE A 195 -1.99 6.71 2.51
N PRO A 196 -1.37 5.81 3.28
CA PRO A 196 -0.90 6.16 4.61
C PRO A 196 0.12 7.29 4.55
N ALA A 197 0.07 8.18 5.54
CA ALA A 197 1.15 9.13 5.80
C ALA A 197 2.30 8.43 6.55
N ASP A 198 3.25 9.21 7.10
CA ASP A 198 4.32 8.65 7.93
C ASP A 198 3.75 7.90 9.15
N PHE A 199 4.26 6.68 9.39
CA PHE A 199 3.92 5.84 10.54
C PHE A 199 5.16 5.07 11.01
N ILE A 200 5.20 4.74 12.29
CA ILE A 200 6.32 4.03 12.89
C ILE A 200 6.36 2.61 12.36
N SER A 201 7.42 2.34 11.62
CA SER A 201 7.76 1.03 11.09
C SER A 201 9.28 0.89 11.04
N PRO A 202 9.80 -0.32 10.91
CA PRO A 202 11.23 -0.56 10.82
C PRO A 202 11.82 0.10 9.57
N GLY A 203 11.07 0.09 8.47
CA GLY A 203 11.42 0.82 7.24
C GLY A 203 11.48 2.33 7.46
N PHE A 204 10.55 2.89 8.25
CA PHE A 204 10.57 4.32 8.61
C PHE A 204 11.81 4.69 9.44
N VAL A 205 12.27 3.80 10.32
CA VAL A 205 13.52 4.01 11.10
C VAL A 205 14.72 4.06 10.16
N LEU A 206 14.88 3.05 9.31
CA LEU A 206 15.98 2.97 8.34
C LEU A 206 15.98 4.15 7.36
N GLU A 207 14.79 4.60 6.97
CA GLU A 207 14.64 5.77 6.11
C GLU A 207 15.18 7.05 6.76
N GLN A 208 15.12 7.22 8.09
CA GLN A 208 15.65 8.44 8.72
C GLN A 208 17.16 8.60 8.51
N ASP A 209 17.91 7.52 8.32
CA ASP A 209 19.36 7.59 8.13
C ASP A 209 19.75 8.12 6.75
N THR A 210 18.92 7.90 5.74
CA THR A 210 19.22 8.27 4.34
C THR A 210 18.43 9.49 3.84
N LYS A 211 17.36 9.88 4.56
CA LYS A 211 16.49 11.00 4.18
C LYS A 211 17.23 12.34 4.25
N PRO A 212 17.22 13.16 3.17
CA PRO A 212 17.82 14.49 3.20
C PRO A 212 17.22 15.38 4.31
N ASN A 213 18.03 16.26 4.88
CA ASN A 213 17.59 17.16 5.96
C ASN A 213 16.41 18.05 5.53
N LEU A 214 16.41 18.53 4.28
CA LEU A 214 15.28 19.26 3.71
C LEU A 214 13.99 18.44 3.77
N THR A 215 14.05 17.16 3.37
CA THR A 215 12.90 16.24 3.40
C THR A 215 12.41 16.01 4.81
N LYS A 216 13.33 15.81 5.78
CA LYS A 216 12.98 15.69 7.20
C LYS A 216 12.22 16.92 7.71
N ARG A 217 12.70 18.12 7.40
CA ARG A 217 12.04 19.39 7.76
C ARG A 217 10.67 19.55 7.10
N ILE A 218 10.50 19.08 5.87
CA ILE A 218 9.22 19.14 5.15
C ILE A 218 8.20 18.18 5.80
N GLN A 219 8.61 16.96 6.12
CA GLN A 219 7.76 15.95 6.77
C GLN A 219 7.61 16.18 8.28
N GLY A 220 8.45 17.04 8.86
CA GLY A 220 8.53 17.27 10.30
C GLY A 220 9.08 16.06 11.06
N THR A 221 10.01 15.32 10.45
CA THR A 221 10.75 14.22 11.11
C THR A 221 12.13 14.68 11.62
N ASP A 222 12.45 15.96 11.47
CA ASP A 222 13.63 16.64 12.03
C ASP A 222 13.48 16.89 13.54
N VAL A 223 13.43 15.82 14.32
CA VAL A 223 13.29 15.88 15.78
C VAL A 223 14.56 15.38 16.48
N ALA A 224 14.73 15.72 17.76
CA ALA A 224 15.96 15.44 18.50
C ALA A 224 16.08 13.96 18.91
N THR A 225 14.96 13.27 19.13
CA THR A 225 14.97 11.87 19.59
C THR A 225 13.92 11.02 18.89
N PHE A 226 14.20 9.72 18.76
CA PHE A 226 13.26 8.77 18.17
C PHE A 226 11.93 8.70 18.94
N ALA A 227 11.96 8.85 20.27
CA ALA A 227 10.76 8.89 21.11
C ALA A 227 9.79 10.03 20.71
N GLN A 228 10.31 11.15 20.21
CA GLN A 228 9.46 12.22 19.68
C GLN A 228 8.76 11.82 18.36
N LEU A 229 9.41 11.00 17.52
CA LEU A 229 8.76 10.42 16.34
C LEU A 229 7.67 9.45 16.75
N GLU A 230 7.94 8.56 17.71
CA GLU A 230 6.97 7.58 18.21
C GLU A 230 5.72 8.22 18.82
N ALA A 231 5.88 9.35 19.52
CA ALA A 231 4.76 10.12 20.04
C ALA A 231 3.95 10.85 18.95
N LYS A 232 4.61 11.20 17.83
CA LYS A 232 4.03 12.01 16.76
C LYS A 232 3.30 11.19 15.70
N PHE A 233 3.82 10.01 15.37
CA PHE A 233 3.32 9.19 14.27
C PHE A 233 2.64 7.91 14.78
N PRO A 234 1.56 7.45 14.13
CA PRO A 234 0.87 6.24 14.55
C PRO A 234 1.76 5.00 14.37
N SER A 235 1.46 3.92 15.10
CA SER A 235 2.07 2.61 14.85
C SER A 235 1.57 2.00 13.53
N SER A 236 2.40 1.18 12.91
CA SER A 236 2.02 0.36 11.75
C SER A 236 0.78 -0.50 12.00
N GLU A 237 0.61 -1.03 13.22
CA GLU A 237 -0.56 -1.82 13.61
C GLU A 237 -1.84 -0.98 13.55
N LYS A 238 -1.82 0.24 14.09
CA LYS A 238 -2.97 1.16 14.06
C LYS A 238 -3.35 1.50 12.61
N VAL A 239 -2.35 1.75 11.76
CA VAL A 239 -2.57 2.02 10.33
C VAL A 239 -3.16 0.79 9.62
N ALA A 240 -2.60 -0.40 9.85
CA ALA A 240 -3.08 -1.65 9.25
C ALA A 240 -4.54 -1.94 9.60
N ARG A 241 -4.93 -1.76 10.87
CA ARG A 241 -6.34 -1.89 11.31
C ARG A 241 -7.26 -0.90 10.62
N GLY A 242 -6.83 0.36 10.52
CA GLY A 242 -7.56 1.40 9.82
C GLY A 242 -7.83 1.01 8.36
N ILE A 243 -6.81 0.49 7.67
CA ILE A 243 -6.94 0.02 6.29
C ILE A 243 -7.95 -1.13 6.20
N ILE A 244 -7.81 -2.17 7.02
CA ILE A 244 -8.72 -3.33 7.02
C ILE A 244 -10.17 -2.88 7.24
N ALA A 245 -10.42 -2.02 8.24
CA ALA A 245 -11.76 -1.54 8.55
C ALA A 245 -12.43 -0.76 7.40
N ARG A 246 -11.65 -0.04 6.58
CA ARG A 246 -12.18 0.67 5.39
C ARG A 246 -12.34 -0.25 4.19
N VAL A 247 -11.45 -1.24 4.00
CA VAL A 247 -11.61 -2.32 2.99
C VAL A 247 -12.88 -3.14 3.24
N GLU A 248 -13.23 -3.39 4.51
CA GLU A 248 -14.47 -4.09 4.89
C GLU A 248 -15.72 -3.29 4.53
N LYS A 249 -15.67 -1.97 4.68
CA LYS A 249 -16.74 -1.04 4.26
C LYS A 249 -16.83 -0.82 2.75
N GLY A 250 -15.88 -1.33 1.99
CA GLY A 250 -15.88 -1.24 0.53
C GLY A 250 -15.27 0.06 -0.02
N ASP A 251 -14.54 0.83 0.79
CA ASP A 251 -13.96 2.09 0.31
C ASP A 251 -12.85 1.84 -0.70
N PHE A 252 -12.88 2.55 -1.83
CA PHE A 252 -11.78 2.51 -2.79
C PHE A 252 -10.58 3.35 -2.32
N ILE A 253 -10.78 4.60 -1.91
CA ILE A 253 -9.73 5.49 -1.40
C ILE A 253 -9.69 5.45 0.13
N ILE A 254 -8.54 5.08 0.70
CA ILE A 254 -8.33 4.98 2.14
C ILE A 254 -7.17 5.90 2.55
N CYS A 255 -7.47 7.04 3.17
CA CYS A 255 -6.46 8.03 3.60
C CYS A 255 -6.85 8.79 4.88
N GLU A 256 -7.77 8.21 5.65
CA GLU A 256 -8.34 8.81 6.87
C GLU A 256 -7.44 8.63 8.10
N ASP A 257 -6.37 7.86 7.98
CA ASP A 257 -5.32 7.72 9.00
C ASP A 257 -4.52 9.01 9.21
N SER A 258 -4.59 9.95 8.24
CA SER A 258 -3.93 11.25 8.32
C SER A 258 -4.79 12.37 7.71
N LEU A 259 -4.99 13.44 8.47
CA LEU A 259 -5.64 14.67 7.97
C LEU A 259 -4.87 15.27 6.79
N ALA A 260 -3.53 15.19 6.81
CA ALA A 260 -2.71 15.69 5.72
C ALA A 260 -2.95 14.88 4.44
N ALA A 261 -2.90 13.54 4.51
CA ALA A 261 -3.18 12.68 3.36
C ALA A 261 -4.61 12.89 2.82
N SER A 262 -5.57 13.02 3.74
CA SER A 262 -6.97 13.33 3.44
C SER A 262 -7.15 14.65 2.68
N PHE A 263 -6.44 15.71 3.05
CA PHE A 263 -6.51 17.00 2.36
C PHE A 263 -5.73 17.01 1.04
N LEU A 264 -4.61 16.29 0.95
CA LEU A 264 -3.88 16.16 -0.30
C LEU A 264 -4.71 15.43 -1.36
N PHE A 265 -5.47 14.40 -0.96
CA PHE A 265 -6.38 13.70 -1.85
C PHE A 265 -7.42 14.63 -2.49
N THR A 266 -7.95 15.63 -1.78
CA THR A 266 -9.02 16.50 -2.32
C THR A 266 -8.58 17.36 -3.50
N ASN A 267 -7.29 17.64 -3.64
CA ASN A 267 -6.72 18.35 -4.79
C ASN A 267 -6.30 17.41 -5.92
N MET A 268 -6.30 16.12 -5.68
CA MET A 268 -5.82 15.11 -6.60
C MET A 268 -6.90 14.08 -6.94
N VAL A 269 -8.19 14.35 -6.71
CA VAL A 269 -9.29 13.37 -6.87
C VAL A 269 -9.33 12.77 -8.28
N GLY A 270 -9.26 13.59 -9.33
CA GLY A 270 -9.37 13.09 -10.72
C GLY A 270 -10.66 12.29 -10.95
N LEU A 271 -10.52 11.08 -11.52
CA LEU A 271 -11.62 10.11 -11.71
C LEU A 271 -11.80 9.16 -10.51
N SER A 272 -10.98 9.28 -9.47
CA SER A 272 -11.18 8.51 -8.25
C SER A 272 -12.49 8.95 -7.58
N PRO A 273 -13.31 8.03 -7.05
CA PRO A 273 -14.50 8.38 -6.29
C PRO A 273 -14.11 9.21 -5.07
N LYS A 274 -14.86 10.29 -4.84
CA LYS A 274 -14.80 11.04 -3.59
C LYS A 274 -15.29 10.16 -2.44
N ARG A 275 -14.82 10.43 -1.23
CA ARG A 275 -15.16 9.69 -0.03
C ARG A 275 -16.57 10.03 0.44
N GLY A 276 -17.31 9.01 0.89
CA GLY A 276 -18.70 9.15 1.32
C GLY A 276 -19.58 9.76 0.22
N LEU A 277 -20.37 10.79 0.57
CA LEU A 277 -21.19 11.55 -0.40
C LEU A 277 -20.39 12.56 -1.23
N GLY A 278 -19.08 12.70 -1.00
CA GLY A 278 -18.20 13.59 -1.72
C GLY A 278 -18.37 15.09 -1.44
N ILE A 279 -19.30 15.49 -0.55
CA ILE A 279 -19.52 16.89 -0.17
C ILE A 279 -18.26 17.47 0.50
N VAL A 280 -17.73 16.78 1.51
CA VAL A 280 -16.53 17.21 2.25
C VAL A 280 -15.33 17.33 1.32
N ASP A 281 -15.07 16.32 0.48
CA ASP A 281 -13.96 16.35 -0.48
C ASP A 281 -14.09 17.49 -1.49
N SER A 282 -15.31 17.82 -1.91
CA SER A 282 -15.54 18.93 -2.86
C SER A 282 -15.25 20.29 -2.22
N LEU A 283 -15.79 20.52 -1.02
CA LEU A 283 -15.58 21.78 -0.29
C LEU A 283 -14.10 21.93 0.10
N MET A 284 -13.51 20.89 0.66
CA MET A 284 -12.09 20.89 1.04
C MET A 284 -11.18 20.96 -0.18
N GLY A 285 -11.58 20.47 -1.35
CA GLY A 285 -10.83 20.66 -2.59
C GLY A 285 -10.62 22.15 -2.90
N VAL A 286 -11.70 22.94 -2.81
CA VAL A 286 -11.63 24.40 -3.01
C VAL A 286 -10.76 25.06 -1.94
N VAL A 287 -11.01 24.77 -0.66
CA VAL A 287 -10.26 25.35 0.46
C VAL A 287 -8.77 25.03 0.37
N VAL A 288 -8.44 23.75 0.19
CA VAL A 288 -7.04 23.30 0.13
C VAL A 288 -6.37 23.86 -1.12
N GLY A 289 -7.04 23.84 -2.28
CA GLY A 289 -6.46 24.32 -3.54
C GLY A 289 -6.22 25.83 -3.58
N TRP A 290 -7.13 26.63 -3.01
CA TRP A 290 -7.02 28.09 -3.03
C TRP A 290 -6.21 28.66 -1.86
N LEU A 291 -6.32 28.06 -0.67
CA LEU A 291 -5.75 28.64 0.55
C LEU A 291 -4.51 27.88 1.02
N VAL A 292 -4.47 26.55 0.92
CA VAL A 292 -3.40 25.75 1.51
C VAL A 292 -2.25 25.53 0.52
N VAL A 293 -2.54 25.02 -0.68
CA VAL A 293 -1.52 24.64 -1.68
C VAL A 293 -0.62 25.83 -2.07
N PRO A 294 -1.12 27.05 -2.31
CA PRO A 294 -0.25 28.17 -2.68
C PRO A 294 0.72 28.56 -1.57
N ILE A 295 0.28 28.48 -0.30
CA ILE A 295 1.13 28.76 0.87
C ILE A 295 2.17 27.65 1.02
N LEU A 296 1.76 26.39 0.95
CA LEU A 296 2.63 25.23 1.07
C LEU A 296 3.70 25.24 -0.03
N ARG A 297 3.29 25.47 -1.29
CA ARG A 297 4.20 25.59 -2.45
C ARG A 297 5.25 26.67 -2.23
N ARG A 298 4.83 27.90 -1.89
CA ARG A 298 5.77 29.03 -1.63
C ARG A 298 6.72 28.73 -0.48
N ARG A 299 6.24 28.08 0.59
CA ARG A 299 7.06 27.65 1.72
C ARG A 299 8.12 26.65 1.27
N TRP A 300 7.72 25.62 0.53
CA TRP A 300 8.63 24.57 0.06
C TRP A 300 9.65 25.10 -0.95
N GLU A 301 9.24 25.95 -1.89
CA GLU A 301 10.18 26.64 -2.78
C GLU A 301 11.23 27.45 -2.00
N ARG A 302 10.80 28.19 -0.96
CA ARG A 302 11.71 28.94 -0.09
C ARG A 302 12.68 28.01 0.64
N MET A 303 12.18 26.91 1.19
CA MET A 303 13.01 25.92 1.88
C MET A 303 14.05 25.30 0.93
N CYS A 304 13.67 24.97 -0.31
CA CYS A 304 14.60 24.45 -1.33
C CYS A 304 15.68 25.47 -1.69
N ARG A 305 15.32 26.75 -1.89
CA ARG A 305 16.30 27.82 -2.17
C ARG A 305 17.28 28.03 -1.02
N GLN A 306 16.81 27.93 0.22
CA GLN A 306 17.66 28.04 1.41
C GLN A 306 18.60 26.84 1.55
N ASP A 307 18.11 25.63 1.27
CA ASP A 307 18.90 24.40 1.36
C ASP A 307 20.08 24.42 0.37
N GLY A 308 19.84 24.83 -0.88
CA GLY A 308 20.91 24.97 -1.88
C GLY A 308 21.88 26.14 -1.66
N SER A 309 21.68 26.94 -0.61
CA SER A 309 22.58 28.05 -0.23
C SER A 309 23.44 27.74 1.00
N MET A 310 23.23 26.58 1.64
CA MET A 310 24.05 26.06 2.74
C MET A 310 25.18 25.19 2.20
#